data_AF-A0A1S2LMA1-F1
#
_entry.id   AF-A0A1S2LMA1-F1
#
_cell.length_a   1.000
_cell.length_b   1.000
_cell.length_c   1.000
_cell.angle_alpha   90.00
_cell.angle_beta   90.00
_cell.angle_gamma   90.00
#
_symmetry.space_group_name_H-M   'P 1'
#
loop_
_entity.id
_entity.type
_entity.pdbx_description
1 polymer ?
#
loop_
_entity_poly.entity_id
_entity_poly.type
_entity_poly.pdbx_seq_one_letter_code
_entity_poly.pdbx_strand_id
1 'polypeptide(L)'
;MGAIESIIIQLIRLYSWVVIAYILMSWFPNARESSIGQFIGSIVEPYLAPFRKIIPPLGMIDISPIVAIVALNFATYGVHALFSIF
;
A
#
# COMPACT_ATOMS: atom_id res chain seq x y z
N MET A 1 -13.73 -19.60 10.33
CA MET A 1 -13.12 -18.41 9.72
C MET A 1 -14.08 -17.81 8.71
N GLY A 2 -14.67 -16.67 9.05
CA GLY A 2 -15.81 -16.10 8.32
C GLY A 2 -15.40 -15.51 6.97
N ALA A 3 -16.28 -15.60 5.96
CA ALA A 3 -16.05 -15.04 4.63
C ALA A 3 -15.65 -13.54 4.66
N ILE A 4 -16.09 -12.80 5.68
CA ILE A 4 -15.73 -11.40 5.89
C ILE A 4 -14.23 -11.23 6.14
N GLU A 5 -13.64 -12.07 7.00
CA GLU A 5 -12.21 -12.05 7.32
C GLU A 5 -11.38 -12.23 6.04
N SER A 6 -11.73 -13.24 5.24
CA SER A 6 -10.99 -13.55 4.01
C SER A 6 -11.10 -12.44 2.95
N ILE A 7 -12.28 -11.82 2.81
CA ILE A 7 -12.48 -10.68 1.90
C ILE A 7 -11.61 -9.50 2.34
N ILE A 8 -11.59 -9.15 3.63
CA ILE A 8 -10.77 -8.04 4.14
C ILE A 8 -9.29 -8.28 3.85
N ILE A 9 -8.79 -9.48 4.13
CA ILE A 9 -7.38 -9.83 3.89
C ILE A 9 -7.05 -9.77 2.40
N GLN A 10 -7.93 -10.27 1.53
CA GLN A 10 -7.74 -10.19 0.09
C GLN A 10 -7.68 -8.74 -0.40
N LEU A 11 -8.53 -7.85 0.13
CA LEU A 11 -8.50 -6.43 -0.20
C LEU A 11 -7.19 -5.77 0.25
N ILE A 12 -6.70 -6.07 1.46
CA ILE A 12 -5.41 -5.56 1.94
C ILE A 12 -4.25 -6.02 1.05
N ARG A 13 -4.25 -7.30 0.64
CA ARG A 13 -3.24 -7.86 -0.27
C ARG A 13 -3.32 -7.23 -1.65
N LEU A 14 -4.52 -7.07 -2.20
CA LEU A 14 -4.74 -6.40 -3.48
C LEU A 14 -4.21 -4.96 -3.44
N TYR A 15 -4.55 -4.22 -2.39
CA TYR A 15 -4.06 -2.86 -2.21
C TYR A 15 -2.53 -2.81 -2.09
N SER A 16 -1.93 -3.77 -1.40
CA SER A 16 -0.46 -3.89 -1.32
C SER A 16 0.17 -4.05 -2.71
N TRP A 17 -0.44 -4.84 -3.60
CA TRP A 17 0.00 -4.96 -5.00
C TRP A 17 -0.17 -3.67 -5.78
N VAL A 18 -1.25 -2.90 -5.53
CA VAL A 18 -1.44 -1.57 -6.15
C VAL A 18 -0.35 -0.60 -5.71
N VAL A 19 0.05 -0.62 -4.43
CA VAL A 19 1.19 0.18 -3.93
C VAL A 19 2.50 -0.25 -4.63
N ILE A 20 2.73 -1.55 -4.80
CA ILE A 20 3.91 -2.05 -5.54
C ILE A 20 3.89 -1.55 -6.99
N ALA A 21 2.75 -1.66 -7.68
CA ALA A 21 2.60 -1.16 -9.03
C ALA A 21 2.86 0.35 -9.10
N TYR A 22 2.39 1.12 -8.12
CA TYR A 22 2.66 2.56 -8.01
C TYR A 22 4.16 2.87 -7.92
N ILE A 23 4.90 2.14 -7.09
CA ILE A 23 6.35 2.29 -6.97
C ILE A 23 7.03 1.96 -8.30
N LEU A 24 6.67 0.84 -8.94
CA LEU A 24 7.27 0.44 -10.21
C LEU A 24 6.98 1.45 -11.33
N MET A 25 5.78 2.02 -11.37
CA MET A 25 5.45 3.09 -12.33
C MET A 25 6.28 4.35 -12.14
N SER A 26 6.79 4.62 -10.93
CA SER A 26 7.69 5.77 -10.71
C SER A 26 9.02 5.66 -11.47
N TRP A 27 9.41 4.46 -11.89
CA TRP A 27 10.62 4.22 -12.70
C TRP A 27 10.39 4.49 -14.19
N PHE A 28 9.14 4.60 -14.62
CA PHE A 28 8.75 4.83 -16.01
C PHE A 28 7.86 6.07 -16.08
N PRO A 29 8.41 7.28 -16.34
CA PRO A 29 7.66 8.54 -16.32
C PRO A 29 6.37 8.52 -17.15
N ASN A 30 6.43 7.96 -18.36
CA ASN A 30 5.26 7.80 -19.24
C ASN A 30 4.14 6.94 -18.63
N ALA A 31 4.49 5.93 -17.82
CA ALA A 31 3.49 5.09 -17.14
C ALA A 31 2.84 5.84 -15.98
N ARG A 32 3.62 6.62 -15.22
CA ARG A 32 3.13 7.46 -14.12
C ARG A 32 2.18 8.56 -14.62
N GLU A 33 2.50 9.17 -15.76
CA GLU A 33 1.71 10.25 -16.37
C GLU A 33 0.46 9.77 -17.09
N SER A 34 0.37 8.47 -17.39
CA SER A 34 -0.83 7.86 -18.00
C SER A 34 -2.07 8.02 -17.11
N SER A 35 -3.27 7.95 -17.71
CA SER A 35 -4.53 8.00 -16.97
C SER A 35 -4.63 6.92 -15.88
N ILE A 36 -4.11 5.73 -16.15
CA ILE A 36 -4.04 4.62 -15.18
C ILE A 36 -3.06 4.94 -14.06
N GLY A 37 -1.88 5.50 -14.38
CA GLY A 37 -0.88 5.90 -13.40
C GLY A 37 -1.39 6.99 -12.46
N GLN A 38 -2.09 8.00 -12.99
CA GLN A 38 -2.72 9.05 -12.19
C GLN A 38 -3.85 8.50 -11.31
N PHE A 39 -4.66 7.57 -11.83
CA PHE A 39 -5.71 6.91 -11.05
C PHE A 39 -5.15 6.08 -9.90
N ILE A 40 -4.11 5.27 -10.14
CA ILE A 40 -3.44 4.52 -9.07
C ILE A 40 -2.81 5.49 -8.06
N GLY A 41 -2.18 6.56 -8.55
CA GLY A 41 -1.61 7.61 -7.70
C GLY A 41 -2.63 8.25 -6.76
N SER A 42 -3.84 8.56 -7.23
CA SER A 42 -4.89 9.17 -6.39
C SER A 42 -5.37 8.24 -5.26
N ILE A 43 -5.27 6.93 -5.46
CA ILE A 43 -5.62 5.90 -4.46
C ILE A 43 -4.48 5.65 -3.47
N VAL A 44 -3.23 5.70 -3.94
CA VAL A 44 -2.04 5.33 -3.15
C VAL A 44 -1.45 6.52 -2.38
N GLU A 45 -1.45 7.72 -2.96
CA GLU A 45 -0.84 8.91 -2.36
C GLU A 45 -1.39 9.30 -0.98
N PRO A 46 -2.72 9.29 -0.73
CA PRO A 46 -3.25 9.59 0.59
C PRO A 46 -2.73 8.65 1.69
N TYR A 47 -2.49 7.39 1.33
CA TYR A 47 -1.95 6.38 2.24
C TYR A 47 -0.44 6.55 2.44
N LEU A 48 0.33 6.86 1.39
CA LEU A 48 1.79 7.05 1.48
C LEU A 48 2.20 8.39 2.13
N ALA A 49 1.38 9.44 1.99
CA ALA A 49 1.71 10.78 2.45
C ALA A 49 2.08 10.87 3.95
N PRO A 50 1.37 10.20 4.89
CA PRO A 50 1.79 10.10 6.29
C PRO A 50 3.16 9.45 6.46
N PHE A 51 3.46 8.37 5.74
CA PHE A 51 4.75 7.67 5.85
C PHE A 51 5.90 8.56 5.36
N ARG A 52 5.71 9.33 4.27
CA ARG A 52 6.72 10.29 3.79
C ARG A 52 6.98 11.45 4.74
N LYS A 53 5.99 11.83 5.56
CA LYS A 53 6.17 12.86 6.58
C LYS A 53 7.01 12.37 7.76
N ILE A 54 6.92 11.08 8.07
CA ILE A 54 7.62 10.46 9.20
C ILE A 54 9.02 9.97 8.77
N ILE A 55 9.12 9.41 7.57
CA ILE A 55 10.32 8.79 7.04
C ILE A 55 10.93 9.73 6.00
N PRO A 56 12.04 10.41 6.33
CA PRO A 56 12.73 11.23 5.34
C PRO A 56 13.23 10.35 4.19
N PRO A 57 13.21 10.85 2.94
CA PRO A 57 13.77 10.12 1.80
C PRO A 57 15.27 9.86 2.03
N LEU A 58 15.74 8.65 1.68
CA LEU A 58 17.15 8.31 1.74
C LEU A 58 17.79 8.70 0.41
N GLY A 59 18.32 9.92 0.35
CA GLY A 59 18.85 10.50 -0.88
C GLY A 59 17.74 10.71 -1.90
N MET A 60 17.83 10.05 -3.05
CA MET A 60 16.83 10.13 -4.14
C MET A 60 15.77 9.02 -4.07
N ILE A 61 15.90 8.07 -3.13
CA ILE A 61 15.01 6.90 -3.05
C ILE A 61 13.99 7.11 -1.93
N ASP A 62 12.72 7.02 -2.30
CA ASP A 62 11.61 7.02 -1.35
C ASP A 62 11.44 5.61 -0.76
N ILE A 63 11.81 5.44 0.51
CA ILE A 63 11.67 4.17 1.25
C ILE A 63 10.31 4.09 1.97
N SER A 64 9.56 5.18 2.03
CA SER A 64 8.25 5.22 2.67
C SER A 64 7.27 4.13 2.15
N PRO A 65 7.27 3.73 0.86
CA PRO A 65 6.37 2.68 0.40
C PRO A 65 6.70 1.30 0.96
N ILE A 66 7.98 1.01 1.25
CA ILE A 66 8.38 -0.27 1.85
C ILE A 66 7.80 -0.35 3.26
N VAL A 67 7.94 0.71 4.05
CA VAL A 67 7.39 0.76 5.41
C VAL A 67 5.86 0.73 5.39
N ALA A 68 5.24 1.39 4.42
CA ALA A 68 3.79 1.32 4.22
C ALA A 68 3.32 -0.12 3.93
N ILE A 69 4.00 -0.85 3.05
CA ILE A 69 3.69 -2.28 2.81
C ILE A 69 3.88 -3.12 4.08
N VAL A 70 4.92 -2.87 4.87
CA VAL A 70 5.10 -3.54 6.17
C VAL A 70 3.92 -3.25 7.10
N ALA A 71 3.43 -2.01 7.15
CA ALA A 71 2.24 -1.66 7.92
C ALA A 71 0.97 -2.39 7.44
N LEU A 72 0.77 -2.56 6.13
CA LEU A 72 -0.33 -3.37 5.58
C LEU A 72 -0.22 -4.85 5.97
N ASN A 73 0.99 -5.41 6.01
CA ASN A 73 1.20 -6.78 6.50
C ASN A 73 0.83 -6.89 7.99
N PHE A 74 1.22 -5.92 8.83
CA PHE A 74 0.78 -5.86 10.22
C PHE A 74 -0.74 -5.72 10.36
N ALA A 75 -1.39 -4.94 9.51
CA ALA A 75 -2.85 -4.84 9.48
C ALA A 75 -3.51 -6.20 9.21
N THR A 76 -2.92 -7.04 8.36
CA THR A 76 -3.40 -8.42 8.10
C THR A 76 -3.36 -9.28 9.37
N TYR A 77 -2.25 -9.24 10.13
CA TYR A 77 -2.16 -9.93 11.41
C TYR A 77 -3.18 -9.39 12.44
N GLY A 78 -3.39 -8.08 12.47
CA GLY A 78 -4.40 -7.44 13.31
C GLY A 78 -5.82 -7.90 12.98
N VAL A 79 -6.16 -8.00 11.70
CA VAL A 79 -7.45 -8.55 11.24
C VAL A 79 -7.62 -9.99 11.73
N HIS A 80 -6.63 -10.87 11.48
CA HIS A 80 -6.68 -12.25 11.98
C HIS A 80 -6.86 -12.33 13.50
N ALA A 81 -6.12 -11.50 14.26
CA ALA A 81 -6.23 -11.47 15.71
C ALA A 81 -7.64 -11.04 16.17
N LEU A 82 -8.22 -10.00 15.58
CA LEU A 82 -9.57 -9.54 15.91
C LEU A 82 -10.62 -10.62 15.63
N PHE A 83 -10.56 -11.27 14.47
CA PHE A 83 -11.51 -12.32 14.11
C PHE A 83 -11.29 -13.62 14.90
N SER A 84 -10.12 -13.82 15.52
CA SER A 84 -9.87 -14.96 16.40
C SER A 84 -10.47 -14.82 17.81
N ILE A 85 -10.87 -13.60 18.21
CA ILE A 85 -11.47 -13.31 19.52
C ILE A 85 -12.98 -13.62 19.53
N PHE A 86 -13.62 -13.61 18.36
CA PHE A 86 -15.05 -13.89 18.18
C PHE A 86 -15.26 -15.31 17.64
#